data_AF-A0A183GDS2-F1
#
_entry.id   AF-A0A183GDS2-F1
#
_cell.length_a   1.000
_cell.length_b   1.000
_cell.length_c   1.000
_cell.angle_alpha   90.00
_cell.angle_beta   90.00
_cell.angle_gamma   90.00
#
_symmetry.space_group_name_H-M   'P 1'
#
loop_
_entity.id
_entity.type
_entity.pdbx_description
1 polymer ?
#
loop_
_entity_poly.entity_id
_entity_poly.type
_entity_poly.pdbx_seq_one_letter_code
_entity_poly.pdbx_strand_id
1 'polypeptide(L)'
;MLFSVKRGYVRLRFSTTRFQDLLYRRLRCLANYEAANKNLERARGRNKDIQKADAEQQEACKKFEDISALAKTELRDLKKRRVMAFKKNLADLADLEIKHAKVQFHVPEKKGKV
;
A
#
# COMPACT_ATOMS: atom_id res chain seq x y z
N MET A 1 13.59 0.28 -22.69
CA MET A 1 12.48 -0.52 -22.11
C MET A 1 12.72 -0.98 -20.67
N LEU A 2 13.85 -1.64 -20.36
CA LEU A 2 14.16 -2.12 -18.99
C LEU A 2 14.04 -1.04 -17.89
N PHE A 3 14.40 0.21 -18.18
CA PHE A 3 14.34 1.31 -17.21
C PHE A 3 12.92 1.73 -16.80
N SER A 4 11.94 1.79 -17.73
CA SER A 4 10.55 2.16 -17.39
C SER A 4 9.82 1.04 -16.65
N VAL A 5 10.02 -0.21 -17.08
CA VAL A 5 9.43 -1.38 -16.39
C VAL A 5 10.04 -1.53 -14.99
N LYS A 6 11.37 -1.39 -14.85
CA LYS A 6 12.03 -1.38 -13.53
C LYS A 6 11.54 -0.22 -12.65
N ARG A 7 11.35 0.99 -13.19
CA ARG A 7 10.80 2.13 -12.42
C ARG A 7 9.36 1.89 -11.97
N GLY A 8 8.49 1.34 -12.83
CA GLY A 8 7.12 0.96 -12.46
C GLY A 8 7.08 -0.12 -11.38
N TYR A 9 7.95 -1.14 -11.50
CA TYR A 9 8.07 -2.23 -10.53
C TYR A 9 8.62 -1.76 -9.18
N VAL A 10 9.64 -0.90 -9.18
CA VAL A 10 10.22 -0.30 -7.96
C VAL A 10 9.19 0.60 -7.27
N ARG A 11 8.40 1.37 -8.03
CA ARG A 11 7.33 2.21 -7.47
C ARG A 11 6.20 1.37 -6.86
N LEU A 12 5.79 0.28 -7.49
CA LEU A 12 4.79 -0.65 -6.95
C LEU A 12 5.31 -1.41 -5.71
N ARG A 13 6.58 -1.77 -5.69
CA ARG A 13 7.19 -2.46 -4.54
C ARG A 13 7.29 -1.51 -3.33
N PHE A 14 7.67 -0.26 -3.55
CA PHE A 14 7.74 0.77 -2.50
C PHE A 14 6.37 1.15 -1.92
N SER A 15 5.32 1.21 -2.75
CA SER A 15 3.96 1.46 -2.24
C SER A 15 3.41 0.28 -1.44
N THR A 16 3.83 -0.95 -1.78
CA THR A 16 3.46 -2.16 -1.05
C THR A 16 4.14 -2.23 0.32
N THR A 17 5.44 -1.92 0.40
CA THR A 17 6.18 -1.90 1.69
C THR A 17 5.65 -0.82 2.63
N ARG A 18 5.44 0.41 2.12
CA ARG A 18 4.86 1.50 2.92
C ARG A 18 3.47 1.15 3.46
N PHE A 19 2.69 0.39 2.70
CA PHE A 19 1.39 -0.07 3.14
C PHE A 19 1.47 -1.16 4.23
N GLN A 20 2.41 -2.10 4.09
CA GLN A 20 2.70 -3.08 5.13
C GLN A 20 3.13 -2.41 6.45
N ASP A 21 3.98 -1.38 6.38
CA ASP A 21 4.38 -0.60 7.55
C ASP A 21 3.20 0.09 8.24
N LEU A 22 2.26 0.63 7.47
CA LEU A 22 1.04 1.26 7.99
C LEU A 22 0.15 0.25 8.72
N LEU A 23 -0.04 -0.93 8.14
CA LEU A 23 -0.80 -2.01 8.77
C LEU A 23 -0.12 -2.52 10.05
N TYR A 24 1.21 -2.63 10.05
CA TYR A 24 1.95 -3.02 11.25
C TYR A 24 1.80 -1.99 12.38
N ARG A 25 1.89 -0.69 12.06
CA ARG A 25 1.63 0.39 13.03
C ARG A 25 0.21 0.32 13.57
N ARG A 26 -0.80 0.07 12.71
CA ARG A 26 -2.19 -0.13 13.14
C ARG A 26 -2.33 -1.29 14.13
N LEU A 27 -1.70 -2.42 13.84
CA LEU A 27 -1.73 -3.60 14.72
C LEU A 27 -1.15 -3.28 16.09
N ARG A 28 -0.04 -2.53 16.15
CA ARG A 28 0.57 -2.09 17.41
C ARG A 28 -0.35 -1.15 18.20
N CYS A 29 -1.04 -0.23 17.53
CA CYS A 29 -2.01 0.65 18.19
C CYS A 29 -3.22 -0.12 18.73
N LEU A 30 -3.68 -1.15 18.02
CA LEU A 30 -4.75 -2.03 18.52
C LEU A 30 -4.31 -2.77 19.79
N ALA A 31 -3.10 -3.35 19.79
CA ALA A 31 -2.57 -4.02 20.97
C ALA A 31 -2.44 -3.08 22.18
N ASN A 32 -1.99 -1.84 21.95
CA ASN A 32 -1.93 -0.82 23.00
C ASN A 32 -3.32 -0.45 23.53
N TYR A 33 -4.30 -0.30 22.64
CA TYR A 33 -5.69 -0.03 23.02
C TYR A 33 -6.29 -1.17 23.84
N GLU A 34 -6.11 -2.42 23.44
CA GLU A 34 -6.55 -3.59 24.21
C GLU A 34 -5.89 -3.67 25.59
N ALA A 35 -4.59 -3.34 25.68
CA ALA A 35 -3.88 -3.30 26.95
C ALA A 35 -4.41 -2.19 27.87
N ALA A 36 -4.64 -0.98 27.34
CA ALA A 36 -5.25 0.12 28.08
C ALA A 36 -6.67 -0.21 28.55
N ASN A 37 -7.47 -0.86 27.70
CA ASN A 37 -8.81 -1.32 28.04
C ASN A 37 -8.80 -2.35 29.18
N LYS A 38 -7.88 -3.32 29.15
CA LYS A 38 -7.69 -4.27 30.26
C LYS A 38 -7.27 -3.58 31.56
N ASN A 39 -6.44 -2.53 31.49
CA ASN A 39 -6.06 -1.75 32.66
C ASN A 39 -7.22 -0.97 33.25
N LEU A 40 -8.09 -0.39 32.40
CA LEU A 40 -9.32 0.28 32.83
C LEU A 40 -10.25 -0.68 33.57
N GLU A 41 -10.46 -1.89 33.05
CA GLU A 41 -11.28 -2.90 33.72
C GLU A 41 -10.70 -3.30 35.09
N ARG A 42 -9.37 -3.41 35.21
CA ARG A 42 -8.70 -3.66 36.50
C ARG A 42 -8.80 -2.48 37.47
N ALA A 43 -8.83 -1.24 36.97
CA ALA A 43 -9.00 -0.03 37.78
C ALA A 43 -10.44 0.06 38.31
N ARG A 44 -11.42 -0.24 37.44
CA ARG A 44 -12.84 -0.36 37.80
C ARG A 44 -13.06 -1.43 38.86
N GLY A 45 -12.51 -2.63 38.68
CA GLY A 45 -12.64 -3.73 39.66
C GLY A 45 -12.01 -3.44 41.02
N ARG A 46 -11.01 -2.54 41.09
CA ARG A 46 -10.36 -2.11 42.34
C ARG A 46 -10.90 -0.78 42.90
N ASN A 47 -11.85 -0.16 42.22
CA ASN A 47 -12.35 1.20 42.51
C ASN A 47 -11.25 2.24 42.75
N LYS A 48 -10.15 2.12 42.00
CA LYS A 48 -8.96 2.98 42.17
C LYS A 48 -8.40 3.40 40.81
N ASP A 49 -7.98 4.66 40.72
CA ASP A 49 -7.32 5.24 39.53
C ASP A 49 -8.16 5.15 38.23
N ILE A 50 -9.49 5.05 38.35
CA ILE A 50 -10.42 4.86 37.21
C ILE A 50 -10.29 6.02 36.20
N GLN A 51 -10.31 7.27 36.67
CA GLN A 51 -10.25 8.44 35.78
C GLN A 51 -8.95 8.48 34.97
N LYS A 52 -7.82 8.10 35.58
CA LYS A 52 -6.53 8.04 34.90
C LYS A 52 -6.52 6.95 33.84
N ALA A 53 -6.98 5.75 34.19
CA ALA A 53 -7.04 4.63 33.25
C ALA A 53 -8.03 4.89 32.09
N ASP A 54 -9.11 5.63 32.34
CA ASP A 54 -10.11 6.00 31.34
C ASP A 54 -9.53 7.01 30.33
N ALA A 55 -8.79 8.01 30.81
CA ALA A 55 -8.08 8.95 29.95
C ALA A 55 -7.00 8.25 29.07
N GLU A 56 -6.22 7.33 29.65
CA GLU A 56 -5.23 6.54 28.91
C GLU A 56 -5.88 5.66 27.83
N GLN A 57 -7.04 5.05 28.14
CA GLN A 57 -7.81 4.26 27.18
C GLN A 57 -8.36 5.13 26.05
N GLN A 58 -8.92 6.30 26.35
CA GLN A 58 -9.44 7.23 25.33
C GLN A 58 -8.34 7.72 24.40
N GLU A 59 -7.15 8.02 24.92
CA GLU A 59 -6.02 8.43 24.08
C GLU A 59 -5.56 7.29 23.16
N ALA A 60 -5.50 6.06 23.67
CA ALA A 60 -5.18 4.88 22.86
C ALA A 60 -6.26 4.60 21.79
N CYS A 61 -7.54 4.81 22.13
CA CYS A 61 -8.67 4.68 21.21
C CYS A 61 -8.55 5.66 20.04
N LYS A 62 -8.36 6.96 20.33
CA LYS A 62 -8.19 8.00 19.30
C LYS A 62 -7.04 7.67 18.34
N LYS A 63 -5.87 7.30 18.88
CA LYS A 63 -4.71 6.90 18.06
C LYS A 63 -5.01 5.73 17.13
N PHE A 64 -5.75 4.73 17.61
CA PHE A 64 -6.15 3.57 16.81
C PHE A 64 -7.18 3.95 15.73
N GLU A 65 -8.14 4.81 16.04
CA GLU A 65 -9.15 5.29 15.10
C GLU A 65 -8.51 6.11 13.97
N ASP A 66 -7.62 7.04 14.30
CA ASP A 66 -6.92 7.89 13.33
C ASP A 66 -6.11 7.04 12.33
N ILE A 67 -5.32 6.09 12.83
CA ILE A 67 -4.55 5.18 11.98
C ILE A 67 -5.46 4.26 11.18
N SER A 68 -6.59 3.83 11.74
CA SER A 68 -7.57 3.00 11.02
C SER A 68 -8.25 3.77 9.90
N ALA A 69 -8.56 5.05 10.09
CA ALA A 69 -9.12 5.91 9.06
C ALA A 69 -8.11 6.14 7.91
N LEU A 70 -6.86 6.44 8.25
CA LEU A 70 -5.76 6.54 7.28
C LEU A 70 -5.57 5.25 6.49
N ALA A 71 -5.51 4.10 7.17
CA ALA A 71 -5.32 2.80 6.54
C ALA A 71 -6.44 2.44 5.56
N LYS A 72 -7.70 2.74 5.89
CA LYS A 72 -8.85 2.55 4.99
C LYS A 72 -8.73 3.40 3.72
N THR A 73 -8.31 4.65 3.85
CA THR A 73 -8.14 5.56 2.71
C THR A 73 -6.99 5.10 1.81
N GLU A 74 -5.82 4.85 2.39
CA GLU A 74 -4.63 4.38 1.64
C GLU A 74 -4.88 3.04 0.93
N LEU A 75 -5.65 2.12 1.53
CA LEU A 75 -6.05 0.87 0.89
C LEU A 75 -6.83 1.09 -0.40
N ARG A 76 -7.84 1.96 -0.35
CA ARG A 76 -8.68 2.28 -1.52
C ARG A 76 -7.84 2.92 -2.62
N ASP A 77 -6.97 3.84 -2.24
CA ASP A 77 -6.12 4.56 -3.20
C ASP A 77 -5.02 3.68 -3.78
N LEU A 78 -4.47 2.75 -3.01
CA LEU A 78 -3.53 1.75 -3.50
C LEU A 78 -4.20 0.85 -4.55
N LYS A 79 -5.42 0.37 -4.30
CA LYS A 79 -6.19 -0.42 -5.28
C LYS A 79 -6.38 0.34 -6.59
N LYS A 80 -6.86 1.59 -6.51
CA LYS A 80 -7.06 2.46 -7.69
C LYS A 80 -5.76 2.67 -8.47
N ARG A 81 -4.68 3.06 -7.78
CA ARG A 81 -3.35 3.29 -8.39
C ARG A 81 -2.81 2.04 -9.07
N ARG A 82 -2.95 0.86 -8.46
CA ARG A 82 -2.48 -0.41 -9.06
C ARG A 82 -3.22 -0.75 -10.34
N VAL A 83 -4.55 -0.62 -10.37
CA VAL A 83 -5.34 -0.90 -11.58
C VAL A 83 -4.97 0.06 -12.70
N MET A 84 -4.86 1.36 -12.42
CA MET A 84 -4.46 2.35 -13.43
C MET A 84 -3.05 2.09 -13.97
N ALA A 85 -2.08 1.82 -13.09
CA ALA A 85 -0.72 1.50 -13.49
C ALA A 85 -0.67 0.24 -14.36
N PHE A 86 -1.42 -0.80 -14.01
CA PHE A 86 -1.46 -2.04 -14.77
C PHE A 86 -2.06 -1.83 -16.17
N LYS A 87 -3.20 -1.11 -16.27
CA LYS A 87 -3.82 -0.74 -17.55
C LYS A 87 -2.85 0.03 -18.44
N LYS A 88 -2.18 1.03 -17.89
CA LYS A 88 -1.19 1.83 -18.63
C LYS A 88 -0.02 0.97 -19.11
N ASN A 89 0.53 0.13 -18.24
CA ASN A 89 1.65 -0.74 -18.59
C ASN A 89 1.29 -1.73 -19.72
N LEU A 90 0.06 -2.26 -19.74
CA LEU A 90 -0.39 -3.16 -20.81
C LEU A 90 -0.59 -2.41 -22.14
N ALA A 91 -1.19 -1.21 -22.11
CA ALA A 91 -1.32 -0.39 -23.31
C ALA A 91 0.05 0.00 -23.88
N ASP A 92 0.96 0.48 -23.01
CA ASP A 92 2.32 0.82 -23.39
C ASP A 92 3.08 -0.39 -23.97
N LEU A 93 2.85 -1.60 -23.43
CA LEU A 93 3.45 -2.82 -23.95
C LEU A 93 2.90 -3.19 -25.33
N ALA A 94 1.58 -3.18 -25.50
CA ALA A 94 0.94 -3.49 -26.78
C ALA A 94 1.38 -2.52 -27.89
N ASP A 95 1.45 -1.23 -27.59
CA ASP A 95 1.94 -0.22 -28.54
C ASP A 95 3.40 -0.48 -28.96
N LEU A 96 4.22 -0.95 -28.02
CA LEU A 96 5.62 -1.29 -28.28
C LEU A 96 5.74 -2.57 -29.12
N GLU A 97 4.93 -3.58 -28.87
CA GLU A 97 4.88 -4.82 -29.66
C GLU A 97 4.45 -4.54 -31.10
N ILE A 98 3.42 -3.71 -31.30
CA ILE A 98 2.96 -3.28 -32.63
C ILE A 98 4.09 -2.55 -33.37
N LYS A 99 4.80 -1.63 -32.70
CA LYS A 99 5.94 -0.92 -33.29
C LYS A 99 7.07 -1.89 -33.66
N HIS A 100 7.39 -2.84 -32.79
CA HIS A 100 8.43 -3.83 -33.05
C HIS A 100 8.08 -4.72 -34.25
N ALA A 101 6.84 -5.21 -34.33
CA ALA A 101 6.36 -5.99 -35.46
C ALA A 101 6.47 -5.20 -36.77
N LYS A 102 6.01 -3.94 -36.79
CA LYS A 102 6.13 -3.08 -37.99
C LYS A 102 7.57 -2.88 -38.44
N VAL A 103 8.51 -2.73 -37.51
CA VAL A 103 9.94 -2.65 -37.84
C VAL A 103 10.45 -3.97 -38.40
N GLN A 104 10.07 -5.12 -37.83
CA GLN A 104 10.47 -6.43 -38.37
C GLN A 104 9.97 -6.68 -39.79
N PHE A 105 8.74 -6.29 -40.12
CA PHE A 105 8.22 -6.38 -41.48
C PHE A 105 8.84 -5.34 -42.45
N HIS A 106 9.38 -4.23 -41.94
CA HIS A 106 9.99 -3.17 -42.73
C HIS A 106 11.52 -3.28 -42.83
N VAL A 107 12.15 -4.35 -42.31
CA VAL A 107 13.52 -4.70 -42.69
C VAL A 107 13.42 -5.42 -44.05
N PRO A 108 13.64 -4.75 -45.20
CA PRO A 108 13.70 -5.46 -46.46
C PRO A 108 14.86 -6.46 -46.37
N GLU A 109 14.59 -7.69 -46.77
CA GLU A 109 15.63 -8.66 -47.09
C GLU A 109 16.70 -7.97 -47.93
N LYS A 110 17.85 -7.66 -47.34
CA LYS A 110 19.10 -7.58 -48.09
C LYS A 110 19.47 -9.01 -48.48
N LYS A 111 18.65 -9.63 -49.33
CA LYS A 111 19.05 -10.79 -50.11
C LYS A 111 20.14 -10.30 -51.04
N GLY A 112 21.34 -10.84 -50.84
CA GLY A 112 22.51 -10.55 -51.66
C GLY A 112 22.18 -10.69 -53.14
N LYS A 113 22.49 -9.64 -53.89
CA LYS A 113 22.68 -9.76 -55.33
C LYS A 113 23.95 -10.57 -55.54
N VAL A 114 23.79 -11.76 -56.10
CA VAL A 114 24.86 -12.53 -56.77
C VAL A 114 25.23 -11.80 -58.05
#